data_AF-A0A2W5PXW8-F1
#
_entry.id   AF-A0A2W5PXW8-F1
#
_cell.length_a   1.000
_cell.length_b   1.000
_cell.length_c   1.000
_cell.angle_alpha   90.00
_cell.angle_beta   90.00
_cell.angle_gamma   90.00
#
_symmetry.space_group_name_H-M   'P 1'
#
loop_
_entity.id
_entity.type
_entity.pdbx_description
1 polymer ?
#
loop_
_entity_poly.entity_id
_entity_poly.type
_entity_poly.pdbx_seq_one_letter_code
_entity_poly.pdbx_strand_id
1 'polypeptide(L)'
;SMTVSGINAGGQTITNVAPGVNGTDAVNVNQLSAGLGTVNNNVNALRQEMVDNRRDAQAGVAAAMAMAGMPQAYLPGKSMLAAGAASFKGQTAIAIGLSKISDNGKWVTKITGSANTRGDVGVSVGAGFQW
;
A
#
# COMPACT_ATOMS: atom_id res chain seq x y z
N SER A 1 45.43 -28.30 11.45
CA SER A 1 45.56 -29.25 12.58
C SER A 1 44.17 -29.54 13.12
N MET A 2 43.89 -30.79 13.48
CA MET A 2 42.65 -31.18 14.17
C MET A 2 42.97 -31.33 15.66
N THR A 3 42.26 -30.58 16.51
CA THR A 3 42.41 -30.62 17.97
C THR A 3 41.06 -30.89 18.62
N VAL A 4 41.05 -31.12 19.94
CA VAL A 4 39.81 -31.16 20.73
C VAL A 4 38.98 -29.87 20.64
N SER A 5 39.57 -28.77 20.16
CA SER A 5 38.89 -27.48 19.94
C SER A 5 38.39 -27.29 18.50
N GLY A 6 38.70 -28.22 17.57
CA GLY A 6 38.21 -28.17 16.18
C GLY A 6 39.31 -28.24 15.11
N ILE A 7 38.98 -27.76 13.91
CA ILE A 7 39.85 -27.76 12.72
C ILE A 7 40.33 -26.33 12.44
N ASN A 8 41.64 -26.15 12.30
CA ASN A 8 42.24 -24.91 11.77
C ASN A 8 42.95 -25.21 10.44
N ALA A 9 42.45 -24.58 9.36
CA ALA A 9 42.97 -24.71 7.99
C ALA A 9 44.10 -23.73 7.66
N GLY A 10 44.49 -22.84 8.58
CA GLY A 10 45.60 -21.89 8.37
C GLY A 10 45.37 -20.91 7.23
N GLY A 11 44.11 -20.52 6.99
CA GLY A 11 43.72 -19.62 5.89
C GLY A 11 43.61 -20.30 4.51
N GLN A 12 43.80 -21.62 4.43
CA GLN A 12 43.68 -22.36 3.19
C GLN A 12 42.21 -22.66 2.85
N THR A 13 41.91 -22.74 1.55
CA THR A 13 40.58 -23.15 1.05
C THR A 13 40.30 -24.62 1.34
N ILE A 14 39.08 -24.94 1.76
CA ILE A 14 38.61 -26.32 1.95
C ILE A 14 37.72 -26.69 0.75
N THR A 15 38.18 -27.64 -0.05
CA THR A 15 37.49 -28.09 -1.28
C THR A 15 36.77 -29.43 -1.07
N ASN A 16 35.88 -29.80 -2.00
CA ASN A 16 35.13 -31.07 -1.98
C ASN A 16 34.20 -31.25 -0.77
N VAL A 17 33.66 -30.14 -0.25
CA VAL A 17 32.65 -30.18 0.82
C VAL A 17 31.28 -30.49 0.19
N ALA A 18 30.81 -31.71 0.43
CA ALA A 18 29.44 -32.10 0.07
C ALA A 18 28.41 -31.20 0.78
N PRO A 19 27.20 -31.01 0.22
CA PRO A 19 26.15 -30.27 0.90
C PRO A 19 25.88 -30.84 2.30
N GLY A 20 25.81 -29.97 3.31
CA GLY A 20 25.43 -30.37 4.67
C GLY A 20 23.98 -30.84 4.70
N VAL A 21 23.71 -31.89 5.49
CA VAL A 21 22.38 -32.53 5.60
C VAL A 21 21.80 -32.34 6.99
N ASN A 22 22.63 -32.43 8.03
CA ASN A 22 22.23 -32.22 9.43
C ASN A 22 22.55 -30.80 9.89
N GLY A 23 21.88 -30.34 10.97
CA GLY A 23 22.02 -28.97 11.47
C GLY A 23 23.40 -28.58 12.01
N THR A 24 24.30 -29.55 12.22
CA THR A 24 25.69 -29.34 12.67
C THR A 24 26.71 -29.51 11.56
N ASP A 25 26.26 -29.83 10.34
CA ASP A 25 27.15 -30.02 9.19
C ASP A 25 27.64 -28.67 8.67
N ALA A 26 28.86 -28.66 8.11
CA ALA A 26 29.34 -27.49 7.38
C ALA A 26 28.51 -27.28 6.10
N VAL A 27 28.17 -26.02 5.82
CA VAL A 27 27.53 -25.63 4.55
C VAL A 27 28.58 -25.26 3.52
N ASN A 28 28.37 -25.64 2.26
CA ASN A 28 29.24 -25.21 1.17
C ASN A 28 28.73 -23.91 0.52
N VAL A 29 29.57 -23.31 -0.33
CA VAL A 29 29.28 -22.03 -0.99
C VAL A 29 28.02 -22.10 -1.86
N ASN A 30 27.70 -23.26 -2.45
CA ASN A 30 26.49 -23.42 -3.26
C ASN A 30 25.21 -23.30 -2.41
N GLN A 31 25.17 -23.94 -1.23
CA GLN A 31 24.04 -23.82 -0.30
C GLN A 31 23.87 -22.38 0.20
N LEU A 32 24.98 -21.72 0.56
CA LEU A 32 24.96 -20.32 0.97
C LEU A 32 24.47 -19.41 -0.16
N SER A 33 24.99 -19.57 -1.37
CA SER A 33 24.62 -18.77 -2.54
C SER A 33 23.14 -18.95 -2.90
N ALA A 34 22.62 -20.18 -2.83
CA ALA A 34 21.20 -20.45 -3.04
C ALA A 34 20.33 -19.76 -1.98
N GLY A 35 20.70 -19.84 -0.70
CA GLY A 35 20.01 -19.14 0.39
C GLY A 35 20.00 -17.63 0.20
N LEU A 36 21.14 -17.03 -0.15
CA LEU A 36 21.25 -15.61 -0.46
C LEU A 36 20.44 -15.21 -1.70
N GLY A 37 20.38 -16.08 -2.72
CA GLY A 37 19.52 -15.89 -3.89
C GLY A 37 18.04 -15.77 -3.51
N THR A 38 17.55 -16.67 -2.67
CA THR A 38 16.17 -16.61 -2.14
C THR A 38 15.92 -15.33 -1.35
N VAL A 39 16.85 -14.94 -0.47
CA VAL A 39 16.74 -13.69 0.29
C VAL A 39 16.68 -12.48 -0.63
N ASN A 40 17.54 -12.41 -1.65
CA ASN A 40 17.55 -11.31 -2.61
C ASN A 40 16.23 -11.22 -3.39
N ASN A 41 15.67 -12.36 -3.80
CA ASN A 41 14.37 -12.41 -4.47
C ASN A 41 13.25 -11.88 -3.57
N ASN A 42 13.22 -12.32 -2.31
CA ASN A 42 12.22 -11.86 -1.33
C ASN A 42 12.36 -10.35 -1.06
N VAL A 43 13.59 -9.84 -0.92
CA VAL A 43 13.84 -8.41 -0.71
C VAL A 43 13.39 -7.59 -1.92
N ASN A 44 13.61 -8.09 -3.14
CA ASN A 44 13.17 -7.39 -4.36
C ASN A 44 11.65 -7.39 -4.49
N ALA A 45 10.98 -8.50 -4.17
CA ALA A 45 9.51 -8.57 -4.13
C ALA A 45 8.94 -7.59 -3.10
N LEU A 46 9.49 -7.57 -1.87
CA LEU A 46 9.07 -6.63 -0.82
C LEU A 46 9.26 -5.16 -1.23
N ARG A 47 10.35 -4.84 -1.93
CA ARG A 47 10.57 -3.47 -2.45
C ARG A 47 9.50 -3.07 -3.47
N GLN A 48 9.10 -3.99 -4.34
CA GLN A 48 8.04 -3.72 -5.32
C GLN A 48 6.70 -3.52 -4.61
N GLU A 49 6.34 -4.42 -3.69
CA GLU A 49 5.12 -4.32 -2.89
C GLU A 49 5.07 -3.00 -2.09
N MET A 50 6.19 -2.56 -1.51
CA MET A 50 6.25 -1.26 -0.83
C MET A 50 5.99 -0.07 -1.78
N VAL A 51 6.48 -0.13 -3.02
CA VAL A 51 6.23 0.93 -4.01
C VAL A 51 4.77 0.94 -4.43
N ASP A 52 4.18 -0.24 -4.64
CA ASP A 52 2.77 -0.37 -5.00
C ASP A 52 1.86 0.09 -3.86
N ASN A 53 2.06 -0.39 -2.63
CA ASN A 53 1.31 0.06 -1.47
C ASN A 53 1.41 1.59 -1.27
N ARG A 54 2.59 2.18 -1.50
CA ARG A 54 2.76 3.63 -1.46
C ARG A 54 1.92 4.33 -2.53
N ARG A 55 1.86 3.80 -3.75
CA ARG A 55 1.06 4.37 -4.85
C ARG A 55 -0.44 4.19 -4.60
N ASP A 56 -0.86 3.05 -4.09
CA ASP A 56 -2.26 2.77 -3.74
C ASP A 56 -2.73 3.74 -2.64
N ALA A 57 -1.93 3.91 -1.59
CA ALA A 57 -2.21 4.89 -0.53
C ALA A 57 -2.30 6.33 -1.07
N GLN A 58 -1.39 6.72 -1.97
CA GLN A 58 -1.42 8.05 -2.60
C GLN A 58 -2.67 8.25 -3.46
N ALA A 59 -3.10 7.23 -4.19
CA ALA A 59 -4.31 7.26 -5.01
C ALA A 59 -5.57 7.31 -4.14
N GLY A 60 -5.58 6.63 -2.99
CA GLY A 60 -6.61 6.78 -1.97
C GLY A 60 -6.71 8.20 -1.41
N VAL A 61 -5.58 8.86 -1.13
CA VAL A 61 -5.56 10.27 -0.72
C VAL A 61 -6.07 11.19 -1.84
N ALA A 62 -5.70 10.95 -3.10
CA ALA A 62 -6.24 11.70 -4.22
C ALA A 62 -7.77 11.54 -4.30
N ALA A 63 -8.30 10.34 -4.11
CA ALA A 63 -9.75 10.10 -4.08
C ALA A 63 -10.44 10.87 -2.95
N ALA A 64 -9.84 10.88 -1.75
CA ALA A 64 -10.33 11.66 -0.62
C ALA A 64 -10.34 13.17 -0.91
N MET A 65 -9.29 13.72 -1.52
CA MET A 65 -9.26 15.13 -1.92
C MET A 65 -10.28 15.44 -3.00
N ALA A 66 -10.49 14.55 -3.97
CA ALA A 66 -11.51 14.71 -5.00
C ALA A 66 -12.91 14.77 -4.37
N MET A 67 -13.20 13.91 -3.37
CA MET A 67 -14.46 13.92 -2.63
C MET A 67 -14.65 15.17 -1.75
N ALA A 68 -13.57 15.63 -1.12
CA ALA A 68 -13.56 16.81 -0.25
C ALA A 68 -13.75 18.11 -1.03
N GLY A 69 -13.17 18.22 -2.22
CA GLY A 69 -13.28 19.40 -3.08
C GLY A 69 -14.64 19.57 -3.76
N MET A 70 -15.55 18.58 -3.66
CA MET A 70 -16.86 18.66 -4.30
C MET A 70 -17.80 19.66 -3.60
N PRO A 71 -18.42 20.59 -4.36
CA PRO A 71 -19.48 21.46 -3.85
C PRO A 71 -20.63 20.68 -3.19
N GLN A 72 -21.30 21.34 -2.25
CA GLN A 72 -22.46 20.81 -1.53
C GLN A 72 -23.69 21.71 -1.74
N ALA A 73 -24.89 21.14 -1.73
CA ALA A 73 -26.13 21.90 -1.72
C ALA A 73 -26.11 22.92 -0.56
N TYR A 74 -26.56 24.15 -0.83
CA TYR A 74 -26.62 25.25 0.17
C TYR A 74 -28.03 25.84 0.35
N LEU A 75 -29.03 25.35 -0.40
CA LEU A 75 -30.43 25.78 -0.32
C LEU A 75 -31.33 24.70 0.32
N PRO A 76 -32.21 25.05 1.27
CA PRO A 76 -33.20 24.13 1.84
C PRO A 76 -34.10 23.48 0.78
N GLY A 77 -34.40 22.19 0.97
CA GLY A 77 -35.20 21.38 0.05
C GLY A 77 -34.57 21.10 -1.32
N LYS A 78 -33.32 21.54 -1.56
CA LYS A 78 -32.61 21.30 -2.82
C LYS A 78 -31.63 20.13 -2.69
N SER A 79 -31.47 19.45 -3.82
CA SER A 79 -30.44 18.44 -4.03
C SER A 79 -29.38 18.98 -4.99
N MET A 80 -28.15 18.51 -4.85
CA MET A 80 -27.04 18.85 -5.74
C MET A 80 -26.30 17.59 -6.16
N LEU A 81 -26.04 17.47 -7.46
CA LEU A 81 -25.07 16.55 -8.03
C LEU A 81 -23.76 17.30 -8.24
N ALA A 82 -22.66 16.72 -7.77
CA ALA A 82 -21.33 17.29 -7.88
C ALA A 82 -20.35 16.25 -8.43
N ALA A 83 -19.27 16.73 -9.04
CA ALA A 83 -18.12 15.95 -9.42
C ALA A 83 -16.85 16.67 -8.99
N GLY A 84 -15.81 15.91 -8.65
CA GLY A 84 -14.52 16.42 -8.22
C GLY A 84 -13.39 15.61 -8.83
N ALA A 85 -12.23 16.22 -8.99
CA ALA A 85 -11.01 15.54 -9.41
C ALA A 85 -9.85 16.07 -8.57
N ALA A 86 -8.85 15.23 -8.33
CA ALA A 86 -7.66 15.63 -7.59
C ALA A 86 -6.42 14.87 -8.03
N SER A 87 -5.27 15.45 -7.71
CA SER A 87 -3.95 14.87 -7.97
C SER A 87 -3.11 14.94 -6.68
N PHE A 88 -2.43 13.84 -6.34
CA PHE A 88 -1.56 13.75 -5.17
C PHE A 88 -0.34 12.89 -5.46
N LYS A 89 0.86 13.46 -5.31
CA LYS A 89 2.15 12.74 -5.43
C LYS A 89 2.25 11.83 -6.67
N GLY A 90 1.66 12.24 -7.79
CA GLY A 90 1.68 11.51 -9.07
C GLY A 90 0.52 10.54 -9.30
N GLN A 91 -0.42 10.42 -8.36
CA GLN A 91 -1.69 9.69 -8.54
C GLN A 91 -2.85 10.66 -8.74
N THR A 92 -3.87 10.27 -9.49
CA THR A 92 -5.07 11.09 -9.67
C THR A 92 -6.33 10.30 -9.32
N ALA A 93 -7.40 11.03 -9.04
CA ALA A 93 -8.69 10.43 -8.78
C ALA A 93 -9.82 11.35 -9.18
N ILE A 94 -10.97 10.73 -9.46
CA ILE A 94 -12.24 11.39 -9.73
C ILE A 94 -13.26 10.96 -8.68
N ALA A 95 -14.21 11.84 -8.41
CA ALA A 95 -15.30 11.59 -7.48
C ALA A 95 -16.60 12.19 -8.00
N ILE A 96 -17.71 11.56 -7.63
CA ILE A 96 -19.07 12.02 -7.87
C ILE A 96 -19.84 12.00 -6.55
N GLY A 97 -20.76 12.93 -6.37
CA GLY A 97 -21.47 13.06 -5.11
C GLY A 97 -22.86 13.64 -5.26
N LEU A 98 -23.75 13.18 -4.40
CA LEU A 98 -25.09 13.71 -4.21
C LEU A 98 -25.21 14.30 -2.83
N SER A 99 -25.81 15.48 -2.72
CA SER A 99 -26.13 16.09 -1.43
C SER A 99 -27.56 16.62 -1.40
N LYS A 100 -28.17 16.69 -0.22
CA LYS A 100 -29.53 17.22 -0.02
C LYS A 100 -29.60 17.97 1.30
N ILE A 101 -30.29 19.12 1.29
CA ILE A 101 -30.72 19.80 2.51
C ILE A 101 -32.21 19.52 2.69
N SER A 102 -32.63 19.20 3.91
CA SER A 102 -34.05 19.04 4.25
C SER A 102 -34.86 20.32 4.00
N ASP A 103 -36.16 20.18 3.82
CA ASP A 103 -37.04 21.33 3.52
C ASP A 103 -37.04 22.37 4.65
N ASN A 104 -36.86 21.92 5.90
CA ASN A 104 -36.72 22.79 7.06
C ASN A 104 -35.31 23.40 7.23
N GLY A 105 -34.36 23.11 6.32
CA GLY A 105 -33.00 23.64 6.33
C GLY A 105 -32.07 23.10 7.41
N LYS A 106 -32.56 22.23 8.30
CA LYS A 106 -31.84 21.80 9.50
C LYS A 106 -30.92 20.62 9.28
N TRP A 107 -31.20 19.74 8.33
CA TRP A 107 -30.41 18.55 8.05
C TRP A 107 -29.75 18.65 6.68
N VAL A 108 -28.46 18.36 6.62
CA VAL A 108 -27.67 18.26 5.39
C VAL A 108 -27.13 16.85 5.27
N THR A 109 -27.34 16.18 4.14
CA THR A 109 -26.76 14.86 3.86
C THR A 109 -25.92 14.90 2.59
N LYS A 110 -24.86 14.09 2.55
CA LYS A 110 -23.96 13.95 1.40
C LYS A 110 -23.56 12.49 1.25
N ILE A 111 -23.62 11.96 0.04
CA ILE A 111 -23.13 10.65 -0.36
C ILE A 111 -22.17 10.88 -1.51
N THR A 112 -21.00 10.26 -1.49
CA THR A 112 -19.99 10.39 -2.54
C THR A 112 -19.40 9.03 -2.89
N GLY A 113 -19.07 8.85 -4.16
CA GLY A 113 -18.29 7.74 -4.68
C GLY A 113 -17.07 8.28 -5.43
N SER A 114 -15.99 7.50 -5.45
CA SER A 114 -14.74 7.89 -6.12
C SER A 114 -14.04 6.69 -6.74
N ALA A 115 -13.22 6.97 -7.75
CA ALA A 115 -12.33 6.03 -8.40
C ALA A 115 -10.98 6.68 -8.64
N ASN A 116 -9.90 5.94 -8.49
CA ASN A 116 -8.53 6.44 -8.61
C ASN A 116 -7.75 5.76 -9.74
N THR A 117 -6.55 6.26 -10.07
CA THR A 117 -5.67 5.72 -11.13
C THR A 117 -5.13 4.33 -10.87
N ARG A 118 -5.26 3.81 -9.64
CA ARG A 118 -4.84 2.46 -9.26
C ARG A 118 -5.97 1.43 -9.39
N GLY A 119 -7.18 1.89 -9.69
CA GLY A 119 -8.36 1.04 -9.85
C GLY A 119 -9.17 0.85 -8.59
N ASP A 120 -8.78 1.49 -7.47
CA ASP A 120 -9.57 1.39 -6.23
C ASP A 120 -10.79 2.30 -6.30
N VAL A 121 -11.87 1.83 -5.67
CA VAL A 121 -13.13 2.56 -5.52
C VAL A 121 -13.37 2.88 -4.05
N GLY A 122 -13.88 4.07 -3.78
CA GLY A 122 -14.20 4.53 -2.42
C GLY A 122 -15.59 5.12 -2.34
N VAL A 123 -16.30 4.88 -1.23
CA VAL A 123 -17.63 5.44 -0.96
C VAL A 123 -17.63 6.10 0.41
N SER A 124 -18.28 7.25 0.54
CA SER A 124 -18.51 7.89 1.84
C SER A 124 -19.90 8.51 1.94
N VAL A 125 -20.40 8.59 3.17
CA VAL A 125 -21.68 9.22 3.52
C VAL A 125 -21.49 10.10 4.75
N GLY A 126 -22.16 11.24 4.79
CA GLY A 126 -22.15 12.18 5.91
C GLY A 126 -23.49 12.86 6.10
N ALA A 127 -23.79 13.23 7.35
CA ALA A 127 -24.95 14.01 7.72
C ALA A 127 -24.55 15.09 8.73
N GLY A 128 -25.17 16.26 8.66
CA GLY A 128 -24.98 17.37 9.59
C GLY A 128 -26.30 18.00 9.99
N PHE A 129 -26.36 18.51 11.21
CA PHE A 129 -27.50 19.26 11.73
C PHE A 129 -27.07 20.70 12.03
N GLN A 130 -27.86 21.68 11.60
CA GLN A 130 -27.65 23.09 11.88
C GLN A 130 -28.93 23.71 12.47
N TRP A 131 -28.77 24.64 13.44
CA TRP A 131 -29.85 25.30 14.16
C TRP A 131 -29.76 26.83 14.04
#